data_AF-A0A521FAF5-F1
#
_entry.id   AF-A0A521FAF5-F1
#
_cell.length_a   1.000
_cell.length_b   1.000
_cell.length_c   1.000
_cell.angle_alpha   90.00
_cell.angle_beta   90.00
_cell.angle_gamma   90.00
#
_symmetry.space_group_name_H-M   'P 1'
#
loop_
_entity.id
_entity.type
_entity.pdbx_description
1 polymer ?
#
loop_
_entity_poly.entity_id
_entity_poly.type
_entity_poly.pdbx_seq_one_letter_code
_entity_poly.pdbx_strand_id
1 'polypeptide(L)'
;MEQLQYKPHPDQWSLGQMYNHLIQISLNMQFPAINQCLSNEAECEEEKTEAGVRVFQNGSFPPIKIKLSDRLVPDFTPAQPESKEELVSGLKKVLEQANEKIDRISSTPHTGKVAHPRFGALNVQEWFQLGEMHFRHHLRQKKELDQILGLS
;
A
#
# COMPACT_ATOMS: atom_id res chain seq x y z
N MET A 1 7.38 -22.66 -3.15
CA MET A 1 8.00 -21.61 -2.32
C MET A 1 9.18 -20.94 -3.01
N GLU A 2 10.07 -21.70 -3.67
CA GLU A 2 11.26 -21.19 -4.36
C GLU A 2 11.01 -19.94 -5.24
N GLN A 3 10.04 -19.98 -6.16
CA GLN A 3 9.70 -18.83 -7.01
C GLN A 3 9.22 -17.59 -6.22
N LEU A 4 8.52 -17.78 -5.10
CA LEU A 4 8.04 -16.68 -4.26
C LEU A 4 9.19 -16.02 -3.48
N GLN A 5 10.23 -16.80 -3.13
CA GLN A 5 11.35 -16.32 -2.33
C GLN A 5 12.56 -15.90 -3.18
N TYR A 6 12.59 -16.26 -4.46
CA TYR A 6 13.64 -15.87 -5.40
C TYR A 6 13.81 -14.35 -5.47
N LYS A 7 15.05 -13.89 -5.31
CA LYS A 7 15.45 -12.49 -5.45
C LYS A 7 16.35 -12.35 -6.68
N PRO A 8 16.00 -11.50 -7.67
CA PRO A 8 16.89 -11.26 -8.82
C PRO A 8 18.21 -10.59 -8.40
N HIS A 9 18.19 -9.81 -7.31
CA HIS A 9 19.36 -9.16 -6.70
C HIS A 9 19.14 -9.04 -5.18
N PRO A 10 20.20 -9.05 -4.33
CA PRO A 10 20.07 -8.83 -2.88
C PRO A 10 19.26 -7.58 -2.49
N ASP A 11 19.37 -6.51 -3.28
CA ASP A 11 18.66 -5.23 -3.04
C ASP A 11 17.28 -5.13 -3.69
N GLN A 12 16.81 -6.20 -4.35
CA GLN A 12 15.49 -6.24 -4.99
C GLN A 12 14.56 -7.19 -4.25
N TRP A 13 13.28 -6.84 -4.21
CA TRP A 13 12.28 -7.70 -3.58
C TRP A 13 11.99 -8.94 -4.42
N SER A 14 11.76 -10.07 -3.73
CA SER A 14 11.11 -11.23 -4.32
C SER A 14 9.63 -10.96 -4.63
N LEU A 15 9.00 -11.86 -5.38
CA LEU A 15 7.55 -11.81 -5.62
C LEU A 15 6.77 -11.92 -4.30
N GLY A 16 7.21 -12.78 -3.38
CA GLY A 16 6.61 -12.94 -2.06
C GLY A 16 6.73 -11.68 -1.21
N GLN A 17 7.91 -11.05 -1.20
CA GLN A 17 8.13 -9.78 -0.51
C GLN A 17 7.23 -8.67 -1.05
N MET A 18 7.09 -8.54 -2.38
CA MET A 18 6.18 -7.56 -2.99
C MET A 18 4.73 -7.75 -2.52
N TYR A 19 4.22 -8.98 -2.50
CA TYR A 19 2.88 -9.24 -1.98
C TYR A 19 2.75 -8.97 -0.49
N ASN A 20 3.73 -9.40 0.31
CA ASN A 20 3.72 -9.16 1.75
C ASN A 20 3.72 -7.65 2.06
N HIS A 21 4.50 -6.84 1.34
CA HIS A 21 4.47 -5.37 1.44
C HIS A 21 3.07 -4.81 1.20
N LEU A 22 2.41 -5.21 0.11
CA LEU A 22 1.05 -4.76 -0.21
C LEU A 22 0.05 -5.15 0.91
N ILE A 23 0.16 -6.36 1.44
CA ILE A 23 -0.69 -6.85 2.54
C ILE A 23 -0.45 -6.02 3.81
N GLN A 24 0.80 -5.90 4.26
CA GLN A 24 1.15 -5.24 5.52
C GLN A 24 0.80 -3.74 5.50
N ILE A 25 1.10 -3.03 4.39
CA ILE A 25 0.75 -1.61 4.27
C ILE A 25 -0.77 -1.41 4.27
N SER A 26 -1.51 -2.28 3.60
CA SER A 26 -2.98 -2.20 3.59
C SER A 26 -3.56 -2.41 4.99
N LEU A 27 -3.17 -3.50 5.65
CA LEU A 27 -3.75 -3.93 6.94
C LEU A 27 -3.31 -3.07 8.12
N ASN A 28 -2.06 -2.60 8.13
CA ASN A 28 -1.47 -1.97 9.32
C ASN A 28 -1.33 -0.45 9.22
N MET A 29 -1.48 0.13 8.02
CA MET A 29 -1.40 1.58 7.82
C MET A 29 -2.65 2.13 7.15
N GLN A 30 -3.01 1.62 5.97
CA GLN A 30 -4.09 2.18 5.17
C GLN A 30 -5.45 2.06 5.86
N PHE A 31 -5.88 0.85 6.24
CA PHE A 31 -7.19 0.67 6.87
C PHE A 31 -7.30 1.30 8.27
N PRO A 32 -6.26 1.26 9.13
CA PRO A 32 -6.26 2.03 10.37
C PRO A 32 -6.43 3.53 10.15
N ALA A 33 -5.73 4.13 9.18
CA ALA A 33 -5.89 5.54 8.86
C ALA A 33 -7.29 5.87 8.35
N ILE A 34 -7.90 4.99 7.54
CA ILE A 34 -9.30 5.11 7.11
C ILE A 34 -10.24 5.08 8.33
N ASN A 35 -10.05 4.14 9.26
CA ASN A 35 -10.88 4.05 10.46
C ASN A 35 -10.77 5.32 11.32
N GLN A 36 -9.57 5.89 11.45
CA GLN A 36 -9.33 7.14 12.16
C GLN A 36 -9.99 8.35 11.47
N CYS A 37 -9.91 8.43 10.13
CA CYS A 37 -10.63 9.48 9.39
C CYS A 37 -12.15 9.36 9.63
N LEU A 38 -12.69 8.13 9.70
CA LEU A 38 -14.11 7.86 9.91
C LEU A 38 -14.59 8.09 11.35
N SER A 39 -13.72 8.06 12.36
CA SER A 39 -14.13 8.35 13.74
C SER A 39 -14.35 9.85 13.98
N ASN A 40 -13.95 10.72 13.04
CA ASN A 40 -13.96 12.19 13.18
C ASN A 40 -13.19 12.71 14.41
N GLU A 41 -12.41 11.86 15.09
CA GLU A 41 -11.49 12.25 16.16
C GLU A 41 -10.12 12.65 15.60
N ALA A 42 -9.84 12.31 14.34
CA ALA A 42 -8.60 12.63 13.66
C ALA A 42 -8.69 13.99 12.97
N GLU A 43 -8.23 15.04 13.65
CA GLU A 43 -7.91 16.32 13.03
C GLU A 43 -6.42 16.43 12.80
N CYS A 44 -6.04 16.55 11.52
CA CYS A 44 -4.67 16.79 11.11
C CYS A 44 -4.60 18.15 10.43
N GLU A 45 -3.95 19.10 11.09
CA GLU A 45 -3.72 20.46 10.58
C GLU A 45 -2.59 20.53 9.54
N GLU A 46 -1.84 19.43 9.36
CA GLU A 46 -0.80 19.38 8.33
C GLU A 46 -1.40 19.56 6.93
N GLU A 47 -0.63 20.17 6.04
CA GLU A 47 -1.00 20.23 4.63
C GLU A 47 -0.57 18.95 3.91
N LYS A 48 -1.13 18.73 2.71
CA LYS A 48 -0.53 17.75 1.79
C LYS A 48 0.85 18.23 1.39
N THR A 49 1.81 17.30 1.35
CA THR A 49 3.10 17.60 0.74
C THR A 49 2.93 17.80 -0.76
N GLU A 50 3.91 18.43 -1.43
CA GLU A 50 3.88 18.53 -2.90
C GLU A 50 3.79 17.15 -3.58
N ALA A 51 4.41 16.13 -3.00
CA ALA A 51 4.32 14.76 -3.49
C ALA A 51 2.89 14.21 -3.34
N GLY A 52 2.21 14.55 -2.25
CA GLY A 52 0.80 14.26 -2.02
C GLY A 52 -0.09 14.93 -3.07
N VAL A 53 0.08 16.23 -3.30
CA VAL A 53 -0.66 16.95 -4.34
C VAL A 53 -0.48 16.29 -5.72
N ARG A 54 0.77 16.00 -6.10
CA ARG A 54 1.08 15.38 -7.40
C ARG A 54 0.51 13.97 -7.56
N VAL A 55 0.53 13.12 -6.53
CA VAL A 55 0.03 11.73 -6.67
C VAL A 55 -1.48 11.70 -6.93
N PHE A 56 -2.25 12.58 -6.28
CA PHE A 56 -3.70 12.66 -6.50
C PHE A 56 -4.06 13.37 -7.80
N GLN A 57 -3.36 14.46 -8.17
CA GLN A 57 -3.54 15.10 -9.48
C GLN A 57 -3.30 14.13 -10.64
N ASN A 58 -2.28 13.27 -10.53
CA ASN A 58 -1.95 12.29 -11.55
C ASN A 58 -2.76 11.00 -11.45
N GLY A 59 -3.56 10.82 -10.39
CA GLY A 59 -4.27 9.58 -10.11
C GLY A 59 -3.34 8.35 -10.02
N SER A 60 -2.05 8.52 -9.76
CA SER A 60 -1.06 7.44 -9.80
C SER A 60 0.27 7.79 -9.17
N PHE A 61 0.93 6.75 -8.62
CA PHE A 61 2.35 6.83 -8.29
C PHE A 61 3.18 6.98 -9.57
N PRO A 62 4.30 7.74 -9.53
CA PRO A 62 5.13 7.96 -10.71
C PRO A 62 5.63 6.63 -11.29
N PRO A 63 5.88 6.57 -12.62
CA PRO A 63 6.26 5.34 -13.30
C PRO A 63 7.74 4.95 -13.10
N ILE A 64 8.28 5.12 -11.90
CA ILE A 64 9.69 4.90 -11.55
C ILE A 64 9.83 3.94 -10.36
N LYS A 65 11.01 3.33 -10.19
CA LYS A 65 11.35 2.55 -8.99
C LYS A 65 11.57 3.52 -7.82
N ILE A 66 10.66 3.51 -6.86
CA ILE A 66 10.74 4.37 -5.67
C ILE A 66 11.76 3.75 -4.71
N LYS A 67 12.85 4.46 -4.47
CA LYS A 67 13.80 4.10 -3.41
C LYS A 67 13.37 4.75 -2.10
N LEU A 68 13.25 3.93 -1.07
CA LEU A 68 13.08 4.43 0.29
C LEU A 68 14.41 5.05 0.75
N SER A 69 14.33 6.12 1.53
CA SER A 69 15.49 6.63 2.27
C SER A 69 15.89 5.61 3.34
N ASP A 70 17.18 5.53 3.68
CA ASP A 70 17.73 4.57 4.66
C ASP A 70 16.94 4.53 5.99
N ARG A 71 16.46 5.68 6.46
CA ARG A 71 15.63 5.79 7.67
C ARG A 71 14.31 5.00 7.60
N LEU A 72 13.71 4.88 6.41
CA LEU A 72 12.44 4.21 6.18
C LEU A 72 12.62 2.74 5.73
N VAL A 73 13.84 2.31 5.39
CA VAL A 73 14.08 0.93 4.95
C VAL A 73 13.65 -0.10 5.99
N PRO A 74 13.96 0.04 7.30
CA PRO A 74 13.58 -0.95 8.30
C PRO A 74 12.07 -1.15 8.43
N ASP A 75 11.30 -0.06 8.34
CA ASP A 75 9.85 -0.09 8.58
C ASP A 75 9.05 -0.60 7.38
N PHE A 76 9.65 -0.53 6.18
CA PHE A 76 8.95 -0.80 4.91
C PHE A 76 9.60 -1.91 4.08
N THR A 77 10.64 -2.59 4.59
CA THR A 77 11.19 -3.78 3.93
C THR A 77 10.41 -5.01 4.38
N PRO A 78 9.63 -5.65 3.49
CA PRO A 78 8.84 -6.81 3.86
C PRO A 78 9.73 -8.04 4.12
N ALA A 79 9.36 -8.83 5.13
CA ALA A 79 9.91 -10.17 5.30
C ALA A 79 9.47 -11.10 4.15
N GLN A 80 10.24 -12.16 3.91
CA GLN A 80 9.78 -13.24 3.04
C GLN A 80 8.54 -13.91 3.66
N PRO A 81 7.57 -14.34 2.85
CA PRO A 81 6.44 -15.12 3.36
C PRO A 81 6.91 -16.51 3.79
N GLU A 82 6.29 -17.02 4.84
CA GLU A 82 6.46 -18.37 5.37
C GLU A 82 5.81 -19.40 4.44
N SER A 83 4.68 -19.04 3.81
CA SER A 83 3.94 -19.94 2.91
C SER A 83 3.17 -19.18 1.81
N LYS A 84 2.70 -19.92 0.80
CA LYS A 84 1.79 -19.37 -0.21
C LYS A 84 0.42 -19.07 0.40
N GLU A 85 0.00 -19.93 1.33
CA GLU A 85 -1.28 -19.86 2.04
C GLU A 85 -1.36 -18.59 2.90
N GLU A 86 -0.25 -18.17 3.51
CA GLU A 86 -0.13 -16.89 4.21
C GLU A 86 -0.45 -15.72 3.27
N LEU A 87 0.18 -15.66 2.09
CA LEU A 87 -0.08 -14.60 1.12
C LEU A 87 -1.54 -14.60 0.64
N VAL A 88 -2.09 -15.79 0.34
CA VAL A 88 -3.48 -15.94 -0.11
C VAL A 88 -4.45 -15.48 0.98
N SER A 89 -4.21 -15.86 2.24
CA SER A 89 -5.02 -15.45 3.39
C SER A 89 -4.93 -13.93 3.61
N GLY A 90 -3.72 -13.36 3.56
CA GLY A 90 -3.50 -11.93 3.70
C GLY A 90 -4.21 -11.12 2.62
N LEU A 91 -4.10 -11.53 1.34
CA LEU A 91 -4.82 -10.88 0.24
C LEU A 91 -6.34 -10.98 0.38
N LYS A 92 -6.88 -12.13 0.82
CA LYS A 92 -8.31 -12.28 1.11
C LYS A 92 -8.76 -11.32 2.21
N LYS A 93 -7.98 -11.19 3.28
CA LYS A 93 -8.27 -10.25 4.38
C LYS A 93 -8.23 -8.79 3.91
N VAL A 94 -7.31 -8.44 3.01
CA VAL A 94 -7.28 -7.11 2.39
C VAL A 94 -8.54 -6.84 1.59
N LEU A 95 -8.99 -7.80 0.77
CA LEU A 95 -10.22 -7.67 -0.01
C LEU A 95 -11.46 -7.52 0.88
N GLU A 96 -11.57 -8.33 1.94
CA GLU A 96 -12.66 -8.26 2.91
C GLU A 96 -12.73 -6.88 3.57
N GLN A 97 -11.60 -6.38 4.10
CA GLN A 97 -11.56 -5.06 4.72
C GLN A 97 -11.80 -3.94 3.72
N ALA A 98 -11.28 -4.04 2.49
CA ALA A 98 -11.54 -3.04 1.46
C ALA A 98 -13.05 -2.91 1.18
N ASN A 99 -13.76 -4.03 1.05
CA ASN A 99 -15.21 -4.04 0.87
C ASN A 99 -15.95 -3.42 2.07
N GLU A 100 -15.58 -3.80 3.30
CA GLU A 100 -16.14 -3.18 4.53
C GLU A 100 -15.92 -1.66 4.55
N LYS A 101 -14.75 -1.17 4.09
CA LYS A 101 -14.48 0.27 4.05
C LYS A 101 -15.30 1.01 2.99
N ILE A 102 -15.56 0.41 1.83
CA ILE A 102 -16.42 1.02 0.79
C ILE A 102 -17.79 1.36 1.36
N ASP A 103 -18.40 0.40 2.07
CA ASP A 103 -19.72 0.57 2.67
C ASP A 103 -19.71 1.68 3.74
N ARG A 104 -18.68 1.70 4.59
CA ARG A 104 -18.56 2.69 5.67
C ARG A 104 -18.27 4.10 5.18
N ILE A 105 -17.39 4.25 4.18
CA ILE A 105 -17.07 5.54 3.55
C ILE A 105 -18.32 6.17 2.92
N SER A 106 -19.21 5.35 2.36
CA SER A 106 -20.43 5.79 1.69
C SER A 106 -21.57 6.15 2.65
N SER A 107 -21.56 5.58 3.86
CA SER A 107 -22.67 5.69 4.83
C SER A 107 -22.40 6.65 6.00
N THR A 108 -21.16 7.09 6.17
CA THR A 108 -20.75 7.91 7.33
C THR A 108 -20.29 9.29 6.85
N PRO A 109 -20.86 10.40 7.37
CA PRO A 109 -20.25 11.72 7.18
C PRO A 109 -18.88 11.78 7.86
N HIS A 110 -17.86 12.19 7.10
CA HIS A 110 -16.49 12.28 7.60
C HIS A 110 -15.84 13.59 7.16
N THR A 111 -15.03 14.15 8.06
CA THR A 111 -14.17 15.30 7.78
C THR A 111 -12.74 15.10 8.26
N GLY A 112 -12.50 14.00 8.99
CA GLY A 112 -11.20 13.68 9.56
C GLY A 112 -10.12 13.47 8.50
N LYS A 113 -8.89 13.80 8.89
CA LYS A 113 -7.68 13.62 8.09
C LYS A 113 -6.60 12.97 8.93
N VAL A 114 -5.82 12.10 8.30
CA VAL A 114 -4.67 11.45 8.92
C VAL A 114 -3.46 11.66 8.03
N ALA A 115 -2.33 12.08 8.63
CA ALA A 115 -1.08 12.30 7.92
C ALA A 115 -0.50 10.98 7.38
N HIS A 116 -0.20 10.95 6.09
CA HIS A 116 0.64 9.93 5.48
C HIS A 116 2.11 10.38 5.50
N PRO A 117 3.08 9.54 5.91
CA PRO A 117 4.48 9.94 6.10
C PRO A 117 5.13 10.65 4.89
N ARG A 118 4.71 10.30 3.67
CA ARG A 118 5.20 10.90 2.42
C ARG A 118 4.27 11.99 1.84
N PHE A 119 2.98 11.91 2.09
CA PHE A 119 1.96 12.62 1.32
C PHE A 119 1.24 13.71 2.13
N GLY A 120 1.50 13.80 3.44
CA GLY A 120 0.87 14.77 4.33
C GLY A 120 -0.58 14.37 4.63
N ALA A 121 -1.41 15.33 5.00
CA ALA A 121 -2.78 15.06 5.45
C ALA A 121 -3.69 14.55 4.32
N LEU A 122 -4.18 13.32 4.48
CA LEU A 122 -5.12 12.69 3.56
C LEU A 122 -6.47 12.49 4.25
N ASN A 123 -7.55 12.76 3.52
CA ASN A 123 -8.89 12.39 3.93
C ASN A 123 -9.16 10.90 3.64
N VAL A 124 -10.34 10.42 4.03
CA VAL A 124 -10.71 9.00 3.87
C VAL A 124 -10.75 8.53 2.41
N GLN A 125 -11.22 9.37 1.49
CA GLN A 125 -11.31 9.04 0.06
C GLN A 125 -9.92 8.92 -0.54
N GLU A 126 -9.03 9.83 -0.17
CA GLU A 126 -7.63 9.86 -0.61
C GLU A 126 -6.87 8.66 -0.06
N TRP A 127 -7.04 8.30 1.23
CA TRP A 127 -6.47 7.07 1.78
C TRP A 127 -6.97 5.81 1.08
N PHE A 128 -8.26 5.75 0.73
CA PHE A 128 -8.82 4.62 0.00
C PHE A 128 -8.27 4.55 -1.43
N GLN A 129 -8.29 5.67 -2.15
CA GLN A 129 -7.79 5.78 -3.53
C GLN A 129 -6.29 5.47 -3.62
N LEU A 130 -5.50 5.93 -2.64
CA LEU A 130 -4.06 5.67 -2.59
C LEU A 130 -3.73 4.18 -2.55
N GLY A 131 -4.55 3.37 -1.87
CA GLY A 131 -4.40 1.92 -1.86
C GLY A 131 -4.50 1.31 -3.25
N GLU A 132 -5.54 1.65 -4.02
CA GLU A 132 -5.66 1.22 -5.42
C GLU A 132 -4.42 1.62 -6.23
N MET A 133 -4.02 2.90 -6.15
CA MET A 133 -2.86 3.40 -6.88
C MET A 133 -1.59 2.63 -6.53
N HIS A 134 -1.44 2.21 -5.27
CA HIS A 134 -0.29 1.47 -4.76
C HIS A 134 -0.25 0.04 -5.32
N PHE A 135 -1.38 -0.67 -5.32
CA PHE A 135 -1.48 -1.99 -5.96
C PHE A 135 -1.17 -1.90 -7.47
N ARG A 136 -1.77 -0.93 -8.16
CA ARG A 136 -1.54 -0.73 -9.59
C ARG A 136 -0.09 -0.35 -9.91
N HIS A 137 0.57 0.42 -9.06
CA HIS A 137 2.01 0.71 -9.17
C HIS A 137 2.84 -0.59 -9.17
N HIS A 138 2.55 -1.51 -8.26
CA HIS A 138 3.28 -2.78 -8.12
C HIS A 138 2.98 -3.81 -9.20
N LEU A 139 1.94 -3.65 -10.03
CA LEU A 139 1.73 -4.50 -11.21
C LEU A 139 2.92 -4.46 -12.19
N ARG A 140 3.63 -3.33 -12.26
CA ARG A 140 4.86 -3.20 -13.08
C ARG A 140 5.99 -4.07 -12.53
N GLN A 141 6.22 -4.00 -11.21
CA GLN A 141 7.22 -4.84 -10.55
C GLN A 141 6.86 -6.32 -10.64
N LYS A 142 5.58 -6.68 -10.48
CA LYS A 142 5.09 -8.04 -10.67
C LYS A 142 5.43 -8.56 -12.07
N LYS A 143 5.10 -7.78 -13.11
CA LYS A 143 5.38 -8.16 -14.50
C LYS A 143 6.87 -8.42 -14.74
N GLU A 144 7.75 -7.57 -14.20
CA GLU A 144 9.21 -7.78 -14.30
C GLU A 144 9.62 -9.11 -13.63
N LEU A 145 9.11 -9.40 -12.43
CA LEU A 145 9.41 -10.63 -11.70
C LEU A 145 8.85 -11.87 -12.39
N ASP A 146 7.62 -11.82 -12.90
CA ASP A 146 7.01 -12.93 -13.64
C ASP A 146 7.85 -13.30 -14.88
N GLN A 147 8.35 -12.30 -15.62
CA GLN A 147 9.22 -12.51 -16.77
C GLN A 147 10.53 -13.18 -16.39
N ILE A 148 11.16 -12.75 -15.30
CA ILE A 148 12.40 -13.35 -14.78
C ILE A 148 12.16 -14.82 -14.35
N LEU A 149 10.99 -15.10 -13.77
CA LEU A 149 10.63 -16.43 -13.27
C LEU A 149 10.03 -17.36 -14.35
N GLY A 150 9.82 -16.87 -15.57
CA GLY A 150 9.21 -17.63 -16.67
C GLY A 150 7.71 -17.95 -16.45
N LEU A 151 6.98 -17.08 -15.76
CA LEU A 151 5.57 -17.27 -15.37
C LEU A 151 4.55 -16.66 -16.37
N SER A 152 4.91 -16.52 -17.66
CA SER A 152 4.08 -15.86 -18.68
C SER A 152 2.81 -16.60 -19.02
#